data_AF-S9U181-F1
#
_entry.id   AF-S9U181-F1
#
_cell.length_a   1.000
_cell.length_b   1.000
_cell.length_c   1.000
_cell.angle_alpha   90.00
_cell.angle_beta   90.00
_cell.angle_gamma   90.00
#
_symmetry.space_group_name_H-M   'P 1'
#
loop_
_entity.id
_entity.type
_entity.pdbx_description
1 polymer ?
#
loop_
_entity_poly.entity_id
_entity_poly.type
_entity_poly.pdbx_seq_one_letter_code
_entity_poly.pdbx_strand_id
1 'polypeptide(L)'
;MDEVADLASYKHAVFIDSTWQQSKSIARDERVRGFKQVRIKTQTSLFWRFQNNDPSYLATVEAIYYFLREYIVQVNKKKEAAQPASEEKATAPPSTEAEEEEEADVQRYYHGEVDDLLFYYINQYIGVQERYGTKGKMDSYTDRHFEGYILKDASWEHLVQGGDTAKAVEGETATAAQKSKTE
;
A
#
# COMPACT_ATOMS: atom_id res chain seq x y z
N MET A 1 -3.83 -17.23 -4.18
CA MET A 1 -2.49 -16.91 -3.63
C MET A 1 -2.54 -17.28 -2.17
N ASP A 2 -1.47 -17.87 -1.67
CA ASP A 2 -1.47 -18.48 -0.35
C ASP A 2 -1.03 -17.46 0.69
N GLU A 3 -1.70 -17.48 1.84
CA GLU A 3 -1.32 -16.67 2.98
C GLU A 3 0.01 -17.16 3.57
N VAL A 4 0.82 -16.25 4.09
CA VAL A 4 2.07 -16.56 4.80
C VAL A 4 1.88 -16.29 6.27
N ALA A 5 1.72 -17.37 7.05
CA ALA A 5 1.52 -17.29 8.48
C ALA A 5 2.77 -16.84 9.27
N ASP A 6 3.98 -17.09 8.74
CA ASP A 6 5.23 -16.70 9.39
C ASP A 6 6.29 -16.25 8.38
N LEU A 7 6.48 -14.94 8.25
CA LEU A 7 7.48 -14.37 7.34
C LEU A 7 8.92 -14.71 7.77
N ALA A 8 9.18 -14.93 9.06
CA ALA A 8 10.51 -15.26 9.57
C ALA A 8 10.97 -16.67 9.16
N SER A 9 10.06 -17.52 8.66
CA SER A 9 10.42 -18.84 8.12
C SER A 9 11.10 -18.78 6.75
N TYR A 10 11.09 -17.62 6.07
CA TYR A 10 11.69 -17.41 4.76
C TYR A 10 13.05 -16.72 4.88
N LYS A 11 14.02 -17.16 4.08
CA LYS A 11 15.38 -16.58 4.07
C LYS A 11 15.55 -15.45 3.05
N HIS A 12 14.75 -15.48 1.98
CA HIS A 12 14.86 -14.57 0.85
C HIS A 12 13.47 -14.13 0.40
N ALA A 13 13.35 -12.84 0.08
CA ALA A 13 12.22 -12.28 -0.64
C ALA A 13 12.72 -11.81 -2.01
N VAL A 14 11.91 -12.03 -3.06
CA VAL A 14 12.23 -11.64 -4.43
C VAL A 14 11.17 -10.68 -4.92
N PHE A 15 11.61 -9.50 -5.36
CA PHE A 15 10.76 -8.47 -5.96
C PHE A 15 11.05 -8.41 -7.46
N ILE A 16 10.00 -8.41 -8.28
CA ILE A 16 10.12 -8.30 -9.75
C ILE A 16 9.86 -6.84 -10.12
N ASP A 17 10.91 -6.10 -10.46
CA ASP A 17 10.79 -4.73 -10.96
C ASP A 17 10.61 -4.70 -12.47
N SER A 18 9.37 -4.44 -12.92
CA SER A 18 9.04 -4.33 -14.35
C SER A 18 7.64 -3.73 -14.53
N THR A 19 7.23 -3.50 -15.78
CA THR A 19 5.83 -3.15 -16.06
C THR A 19 4.88 -4.29 -15.67
N TRP A 20 3.60 -3.98 -15.41
CA TRP A 20 2.59 -4.97 -15.02
C TRP A 20 2.42 -6.15 -15.99
N GLN A 21 2.60 -5.93 -17.28
CA GLN A 21 2.54 -7.00 -18.28
C GLN A 21 3.78 -7.88 -18.23
N GLN A 22 4.97 -7.28 -18.08
CA GLN A 22 6.23 -7.99 -17.95
C GLN A 22 6.31 -8.78 -16.64
N SER A 23 5.87 -8.21 -15.52
CA SER A 23 5.90 -8.87 -14.21
C SER A 23 5.06 -10.15 -14.19
N LYS A 24 3.87 -10.12 -14.82
CA LYS A 24 3.03 -11.31 -15.03
C LYS A 24 3.72 -12.39 -15.87
N SER A 25 4.50 -11.99 -16.87
CA SER A 25 5.28 -12.93 -17.68
C SER A 25 6.44 -13.53 -16.89
N ILE A 26 7.21 -12.69 -16.18
CA ILE A 26 8.35 -13.12 -15.36
C ILE A 26 7.87 -14.04 -14.24
N ALA A 27 6.75 -13.74 -13.57
CA ALA A 27 6.20 -14.57 -12.50
C ALA A 27 5.80 -15.99 -12.95
N ARG A 28 5.63 -16.23 -14.26
CA ARG A 28 5.33 -17.55 -14.84
C ARG A 28 6.56 -18.26 -15.38
N ASP A 29 7.71 -17.58 -15.42
CA ASP A 29 8.98 -18.14 -15.88
C ASP A 29 9.42 -19.31 -14.99
N GLU A 30 9.94 -20.37 -15.59
CA GLU A 30 10.31 -21.60 -14.88
C GLU A 30 11.32 -21.37 -13.75
N ARG A 31 12.18 -20.36 -13.87
CA ARG A 31 13.20 -20.02 -12.89
C ARG A 31 12.63 -19.48 -11.58
N VAL A 32 11.41 -18.94 -11.61
CA VAL A 32 10.79 -18.28 -10.44
C VAL A 32 9.38 -18.79 -10.11
N ARG A 33 8.71 -19.51 -11.02
CA ARG A 33 7.34 -20.02 -10.79
C ARG A 33 7.20 -20.98 -9.61
N GLY A 34 8.33 -21.58 -9.17
CA GLY A 34 8.38 -22.46 -8.02
C GLY A 34 8.42 -21.74 -6.67
N PHE A 35 8.60 -20.41 -6.66
CA PHE A 35 8.57 -19.62 -5.44
C PHE A 35 7.14 -19.39 -4.97
N LYS A 36 6.95 -19.32 -3.65
CA LYS A 36 5.66 -18.95 -3.07
C LYS A 36 5.32 -17.52 -3.48
N GLN A 37 4.19 -17.36 -4.15
CA GLN A 37 3.69 -16.05 -4.57
C GLN A 37 2.68 -15.53 -3.55
N VAL A 38 2.95 -14.33 -3.06
CA VAL A 38 2.11 -13.63 -2.08
C VAL A 38 1.59 -12.33 -2.66
N ARG A 39 0.53 -11.82 -2.05
CA ARG A 39 -0.02 -10.49 -2.33
C ARG A 39 -0.05 -9.74 -1.00
N ILE A 40 0.51 -8.54 -1.00
CA ILE A 40 0.35 -7.57 0.09
C ILE A 40 -1.13 -7.21 0.16
N LYS A 41 -1.70 -7.17 1.37
CA LYS A 41 -3.11 -6.81 1.57
C LYS A 41 -3.40 -5.40 1.01
N THR A 42 -4.68 -5.10 0.78
CA THR A 42 -5.13 -3.93 0.02
C THR A 42 -4.52 -2.65 0.57
N GLN A 43 -3.58 -2.08 -0.18
CA GLN A 43 -3.01 -0.77 0.05
C GLN A 43 -3.25 0.05 -1.20
N THR A 44 -3.66 1.30 -1.02
CA THR A 44 -3.88 2.22 -2.14
C THR A 44 -2.54 2.80 -2.56
N SER A 45 -2.12 2.53 -3.79
CA SER A 45 -0.91 3.11 -4.36
C SER A 45 -1.06 4.63 -4.48
N LEU A 46 -0.03 5.35 -4.06
CA LEU A 46 0.10 6.79 -4.24
C LEU A 46 0.81 7.15 -5.56
N PHE A 47 1.13 6.16 -6.40
CA PHE A 47 2.13 6.37 -7.44
C PHE A 47 1.64 7.29 -8.58
N TRP A 48 2.51 8.25 -8.85
CA TRP A 48 2.41 9.51 -9.60
C TRP A 48 1.95 9.49 -11.07
N ARG A 49 1.49 8.35 -11.60
CA ARG A 49 1.11 8.22 -13.02
C ARG A 49 -0.15 7.41 -13.11
N PHE A 50 -1.13 7.94 -13.85
CA PHE A 50 -2.29 7.18 -14.27
C PHE A 50 -1.88 5.76 -14.70
N GLN A 51 -2.38 4.77 -13.97
CA GLN A 51 -2.37 3.37 -14.38
C GLN A 51 -3.78 3.01 -14.82
N ASN A 52 -3.91 2.23 -15.89
CA ASN A 52 -5.21 1.65 -16.27
C ASN A 52 -5.50 0.36 -15.45
N ASN A 53 -5.10 0.38 -14.18
CA ASN A 53 -5.28 -0.71 -13.22
C ASN A 53 -5.95 -0.14 -11.96
N ASP A 54 -6.52 -1.02 -11.15
CA ASP A 54 -7.10 -0.67 -9.85
C ASP A 54 -6.06 -0.04 -8.89
N PRO A 55 -6.45 0.88 -7.98
CA PRO A 55 -5.53 1.55 -7.05
C PRO A 55 -4.73 0.61 -6.14
N SER A 56 -5.13 -0.66 -5.99
CA SER A 56 -4.37 -1.67 -5.23
C SER A 56 -3.07 -2.14 -5.91
N TYR A 57 -2.77 -1.64 -7.11
CA TYR A 57 -1.58 -1.98 -7.88
C TYR A 57 -0.38 -1.12 -7.44
N LEU A 58 0.31 -1.60 -6.40
CA LEU A 58 1.49 -0.97 -5.82
C LEU A 58 2.69 -0.90 -6.78
N ALA A 59 3.42 0.22 -6.75
CA ALA A 59 4.75 0.30 -7.32
C ALA A 59 5.74 -0.62 -6.57
N THR A 60 6.84 -0.98 -7.23
CA THR A 60 7.86 -1.87 -6.63
C THR A 60 8.36 -1.36 -5.28
N VAL A 61 8.57 -0.03 -5.14
CA VAL A 61 9.01 0.57 -3.88
C VAL A 61 7.97 0.50 -2.78
N GLU A 62 6.68 0.68 -3.11
CA GLU A 62 5.59 0.54 -2.15
C GLU A 62 5.46 -0.92 -1.70
N ALA A 63 5.60 -1.87 -2.63
CA ALA A 63 5.59 -3.29 -2.30
C ALA A 63 6.75 -3.67 -1.35
N ILE A 64 7.94 -3.12 -1.56
CA ILE A 64 9.08 -3.30 -0.64
C ILE A 64 8.77 -2.69 0.73
N TYR A 65 8.26 -1.46 0.76
CA TYR A 65 7.92 -0.76 2.00
C TYR A 65 6.91 -1.54 2.85
N TYR A 66 5.75 -1.89 2.28
CA TYR A 66 4.71 -2.61 3.01
C TYR A 66 5.15 -4.01 3.44
N PHE A 67 5.93 -4.72 2.60
CA PHE A 67 6.50 -6.01 2.98
C PHE A 67 7.43 -5.90 4.21
N LEU A 68 8.34 -4.91 4.22
CA LEU A 68 9.26 -4.70 5.33
C LEU A 68 8.51 -4.27 6.59
N ARG A 69 7.50 -3.40 6.46
CA ARG A 69 6.63 -2.98 7.56
C ARG A 69 5.94 -4.17 8.23
N GLU A 70 5.28 -5.03 7.45
CA GLU A 70 4.64 -6.26 7.96
C GLU A 70 5.66 -7.20 8.62
N TYR A 71 6.84 -7.38 8.01
CA TYR A 71 7.91 -8.21 8.57
C TYR A 71 8.41 -7.69 9.92
N ILE A 72 8.63 -6.37 10.05
CA ILE A 72 9.10 -5.72 11.28
C ILE A 72 8.07 -5.89 12.40
N VAL A 73 6.79 -5.65 12.10
CA VAL A 73 5.68 -5.87 13.05
C VAL A 73 5.71 -7.31 13.59
N GLN A 74 5.79 -8.32 12.71
CA GLN A 74 5.85 -9.72 13.14
C GLN A 74 7.08 -10.03 14.00
N VAL A 75 8.25 -9.51 13.62
CA VAL A 75 9.50 -9.73 14.35
C VAL A 75 9.44 -9.08 15.74
N ASN A 76 8.96 -7.84 15.83
CA ASN A 76 8.87 -7.11 17.08
C ASN A 76 7.80 -7.71 18.02
N LYS A 77 6.65 -8.13 17.48
CA LYS A 77 5.61 -8.86 18.23
C LYS A 77 6.14 -10.17 18.84
N LYS A 78 6.93 -10.94 18.09
CA LYS A 78 7.59 -12.15 18.60
C LYS A 78 8.64 -11.86 19.68
N LYS A 79 9.43 -10.78 19.52
CA LYS A 79 10.42 -10.36 20.54
C LYS A 79 9.76 -9.95 21.85
N GLU A 80 8.61 -9.28 21.80
CA GLU A 80 7.85 -8.92 23.00
C GLU A 80 7.25 -10.16 23.68
N ALA A 81 6.65 -11.06 22.91
CA ALA A 81 6.07 -12.30 23.44
C ALA A 81 7.11 -13.27 24.06
N ALA A 82 8.37 -13.20 23.63
CA ALA A 82 9.47 -13.98 24.19
C ALA A 82 10.06 -13.41 25.49
N GLN A 83 9.67 -12.20 25.89
CA GLN A 83 10.06 -11.63 27.18
C GLN A 83 9.16 -12.19 28.29
N PRO A 84 9.71 -12.56 29.47
CA PRO A 84 8.90 -13.06 30.58
C PRO A 84 7.95 -11.96 31.08
N ALA A 85 6.67 -12.08 30.75
CA ALA A 85 5.65 -11.05 31.00
C ALA A 85 5.19 -11.03 32.47
N SER A 86 5.07 -9.82 33.04
CA SER A 86 4.02 -9.54 34.03
C SER A 86 2.69 -9.40 33.28
N GLU A 87 1.72 -10.20 33.70
CA GLU A 87 0.43 -10.45 33.06
C GLU A 87 -0.46 -9.20 32.91
N GLU A 88 -1.13 -9.08 31.76
CA GLU A 88 -2.60 -8.95 31.72
C GLU A 88 -3.15 -9.24 30.32
N LYS A 89 -4.28 -9.94 30.27
CA LYS A 89 -4.95 -10.40 29.06
C LYS A 89 -6.45 -10.15 29.21
N ALA A 90 -7.11 -9.64 28.18
CA ALA A 90 -8.55 -9.77 27.99
C ALA A 90 -8.87 -9.90 26.50
N THR A 91 -9.87 -10.71 26.19
CA THR A 91 -10.20 -11.28 24.87
C THR A 91 -11.63 -10.91 24.40
N ALA A 92 -11.73 -10.49 23.11
CA ALA A 92 -12.77 -10.74 22.06
C ALA A 92 -14.22 -10.18 22.22
N PRO A 93 -14.99 -9.84 21.15
CA PRO A 93 -15.50 -10.78 20.11
C PRO A 93 -15.74 -10.28 18.64
N PRO A 94 -15.85 -11.20 17.65
CA PRO A 94 -15.59 -10.99 16.23
C PRO A 94 -16.76 -10.51 15.37
N SER A 95 -16.48 -9.57 14.45
CA SER A 95 -16.70 -9.70 12.98
C SER A 95 -16.57 -8.36 12.22
N THR A 96 -15.50 -7.61 12.44
CA THR A 96 -14.91 -6.60 11.51
C THR A 96 -13.43 -6.35 11.87
N GLU A 97 -12.89 -7.20 12.73
CA GLU A 97 -11.77 -6.88 13.63
C GLU A 97 -10.40 -7.12 13.02
N ALA A 98 -10.29 -7.89 11.93
CA ALA A 98 -8.99 -8.31 11.42
C ALA A 98 -8.14 -7.13 10.89
N GLU A 99 -8.77 -6.12 10.29
CA GLU A 99 -8.10 -4.90 9.82
C GLU A 99 -7.79 -3.96 11.00
N GLU A 100 -8.68 -3.87 11.98
CA GLU A 100 -8.48 -3.05 13.19
C GLU A 100 -7.38 -3.62 14.10
N GLU A 101 -7.31 -4.94 14.25
CA GLU A 101 -6.24 -5.64 14.97
C GLU A 101 -4.89 -5.48 14.27
N GLU A 102 -4.87 -5.52 12.93
CA GLU A 102 -3.66 -5.34 12.13
C GLU A 102 -3.12 -3.90 12.24
N GLU A 103 -3.99 -2.89 12.15
CA GLU A 103 -3.61 -1.48 12.37
C GLU A 103 -3.15 -1.23 13.83
N ALA A 104 -3.78 -1.87 14.82
CA ALA A 104 -3.34 -1.80 16.20
C ALA A 104 -1.96 -2.45 16.42
N ASP A 105 -1.70 -3.58 15.77
CA ASP A 105 -0.39 -4.23 15.76
C ASP A 105 0.67 -3.33 15.10
N VAL A 106 0.35 -2.70 13.96
CA VAL A 106 1.25 -1.74 13.30
C VAL A 106 1.59 -0.60 14.26
N GLN A 107 0.59 0.04 14.87
CA GLN A 107 0.80 1.14 15.81
C GLN A 107 1.65 0.76 17.03
N ARG A 108 1.54 -0.50 17.49
CA ARG A 108 2.29 -1.00 18.65
C ARG A 108 3.71 -1.44 18.31
N TYR A 109 3.91 -2.08 17.16
CA TYR A 109 5.12 -2.83 16.85
C TYR A 109 5.96 -2.25 15.71
N TYR A 110 5.46 -1.23 15.00
CA TYR A 110 6.19 -0.49 13.98
C TYR A 110 6.50 0.92 14.48
N HIS A 111 7.74 1.35 14.31
CA HIS A 111 8.25 2.62 14.83
C HIS A 111 8.91 3.47 13.72
N GLY A 112 8.55 3.22 12.47
CA GLY A 112 9.06 3.96 11.32
C GLY A 112 10.45 3.51 10.84
N GLU A 113 10.85 2.27 11.15
CA GLU A 113 12.19 1.75 10.85
C GLU A 113 12.55 1.79 9.35
N VAL A 114 11.56 1.88 8.47
CA VAL A 114 11.74 1.94 7.01
C VAL A 114 10.95 3.05 6.33
N ASP A 115 10.44 4.04 7.08
CA ASP A 115 9.64 5.15 6.52
C ASP A 115 10.46 6.03 5.57
N ASP A 116 11.78 6.10 5.77
CA ASP A 116 12.70 6.83 4.90
C ASP A 116 12.80 6.26 3.48
N LEU A 117 12.43 4.98 3.26
CA LEU A 117 12.38 4.37 1.92
C LEU A 117 11.45 5.13 0.96
N LEU A 118 10.38 5.72 1.50
CA LEU A 118 9.41 6.48 0.71
C LEU A 118 9.74 7.97 0.65
N PHE A 119 10.78 8.44 1.36
CA PHE A 119 11.12 9.86 1.51
C PHE A 119 11.14 10.62 0.18
N TYR A 120 11.97 10.15 -0.75
CA TYR A 120 12.13 10.80 -2.05
C TYR A 120 10.86 10.78 -2.90
N TYR A 121 10.07 9.71 -2.80
CA TYR A 121 8.86 9.53 -3.61
C TYR A 121 7.71 10.38 -3.11
N ILE A 122 7.51 10.42 -1.80
CA ILE A 122 6.47 11.25 -1.17
C ILE A 122 6.80 12.72 -1.31
N ASN A 123 8.06 13.14 -1.15
CA ASN A 123 8.43 14.53 -1.37
C ASN A 123 8.18 14.98 -2.82
N GLN A 124 8.46 14.11 -3.79
CA GLN A 124 8.09 14.40 -5.17
C GLN A 124 6.57 14.46 -5.38
N TYR A 125 5.83 13.55 -4.74
CA TYR A 125 4.37 13.54 -4.78
C TYR A 125 3.81 14.85 -4.22
N ILE A 126 4.22 15.28 -3.03
CA ILE A 126 3.82 16.55 -2.42
C ILE A 126 4.14 17.71 -3.35
N GLY A 127 5.36 17.78 -3.89
CA GLY A 127 5.75 18.86 -4.82
C GLY A 127 4.92 18.89 -6.11
N VAL A 128 4.48 17.73 -6.61
CA VAL A 128 3.52 17.63 -7.73
C VAL A 128 2.15 18.14 -7.28
N GLN A 129 1.64 17.67 -6.15
CA GLN A 129 0.33 18.06 -5.61
C GLN A 129 0.25 19.58 -5.37
N GLU A 130 1.27 20.19 -4.77
CA GLU A 130 1.37 21.64 -4.57
C GLU A 130 1.36 22.39 -5.90
N ARG A 131 2.15 21.94 -6.88
CA ARG A 131 2.27 22.62 -8.18
C ARG A 131 0.94 22.65 -8.94
N TYR A 132 0.18 21.56 -8.92
CA TYR A 132 -1.10 21.45 -9.62
C TYR A 132 -2.31 21.90 -8.78
N GLY A 133 -2.19 21.90 -7.44
CA GLY A 133 -3.25 22.34 -6.53
C GLY A 133 -3.33 23.85 -6.31
N THR A 134 -2.20 24.58 -6.46
CA THR A 134 -2.12 26.01 -6.09
C THR A 134 -2.16 26.99 -7.26
N LYS A 135 -1.96 26.54 -8.51
CA LYS A 135 -1.85 27.44 -9.67
C LYS A 135 -3.09 27.41 -10.56
N GLY A 136 -3.83 28.52 -10.52
CA GLY A 136 -4.94 28.78 -11.44
C GLY A 136 -4.53 28.66 -12.91
N LYS A 137 -5.25 27.80 -13.63
CA LYS A 137 -5.44 27.73 -15.10
C LYS A 137 -4.23 27.66 -16.04
N MET A 138 -2.98 27.83 -15.60
CA MET A 138 -1.83 27.88 -16.51
C MET A 138 -1.14 26.52 -16.72
N ASP A 139 -1.23 25.62 -15.74
CA ASP A 139 -0.75 24.23 -15.81
C ASP A 139 -1.90 23.28 -15.46
N SER A 140 -2.94 23.19 -16.30
CA SER A 140 -4.04 22.25 -16.06
C SER A 140 -3.55 20.81 -16.15
N TYR A 141 -3.75 20.04 -15.09
CA TYR A 141 -3.52 18.60 -15.10
C TYR A 141 -4.39 17.94 -16.17
N THR A 142 -3.93 16.88 -16.82
CA THR A 142 -4.76 16.22 -17.83
C THR A 142 -5.91 15.49 -17.15
N ASP A 143 -7.15 15.68 -17.60
CA ASP A 143 -8.36 15.03 -17.04
C ASP A 143 -8.43 13.50 -17.31
N ARG A 144 -7.33 12.89 -17.77
CA ARG A 144 -7.19 11.44 -17.88
C ARG A 144 -7.02 10.76 -16.52
N HIS A 145 -6.94 11.51 -15.43
CA HIS A 145 -6.82 10.99 -14.08
C HIS A 145 -8.20 10.98 -13.41
N PHE A 146 -8.38 10.10 -12.43
CA PHE A 146 -9.64 9.96 -11.68
C PHE A 146 -9.96 11.22 -10.86
N GLU A 147 -11.24 11.43 -10.57
CA GLU A 147 -11.69 12.50 -9.68
C GLU A 147 -11.03 12.34 -8.29
N GLY A 148 -10.54 13.45 -7.71
CA GLY A 148 -9.83 13.41 -6.43
C GLY A 148 -8.34 13.06 -6.50
N TYR A 149 -7.74 12.92 -7.70
CA TYR A 149 -6.29 12.70 -7.83
C TYR A 149 -5.43 13.83 -7.21
N ILE A 150 -5.91 15.07 -7.28
CA ILE A 150 -5.25 16.19 -6.63
C ILE A 150 -5.73 16.27 -5.17
N LEU A 151 -4.86 15.86 -4.26
CA LEU A 151 -5.10 15.91 -2.83
C LEU A 151 -4.78 17.32 -2.32
N LYS A 152 -5.81 18.04 -1.87
CA LYS A 152 -5.61 19.31 -1.17
C LYS A 152 -4.91 19.02 0.15
N ASP A 153 -3.84 19.76 0.44
CA ASP A 153 -3.07 19.68 1.68
C ASP A 153 -2.29 18.37 1.90
N ALA A 154 -1.81 17.73 0.83
CA ALA A 154 -0.92 16.56 0.93
C ALA A 154 0.35 16.88 1.74
N SER A 155 0.56 16.18 2.86
CA SER A 155 1.75 16.30 3.71
C SER A 155 2.37 14.93 4.03
N TRP A 156 3.61 14.94 4.51
CA TRP A 156 4.32 13.72 4.93
C TRP A 156 3.54 12.95 6.01
N GLU A 157 3.11 13.66 7.04
CA GLU A 157 2.39 13.10 8.19
C GLU A 157 1.08 12.46 7.74
N HIS A 158 0.34 13.12 6.85
CA HIS A 158 -0.92 12.58 6.34
C HIS A 158 -0.72 11.32 5.49
N LEU A 159 0.34 11.27 4.67
CA LEU A 159 0.56 10.19 3.71
C LEU A 159 1.24 8.95 4.30
N VAL A 160 2.04 9.11 5.36
CA VAL A 160 2.80 8.01 5.98
C VAL A 160 2.20 7.56 7.31
N GLN A 161 1.73 8.50 8.15
CA GLN A 161 1.27 8.21 9.51
C GLN A 161 -0.26 8.05 9.60
N GLY A 162 -1.00 8.54 8.62
CA GLY A 162 -2.45 8.32 8.50
C GLY A 162 -2.74 7.24 7.46
N GLY A 163 -3.23 6.08 7.88
CA GLY A 163 -3.83 5.07 6.99
C GLY A 163 -5.11 5.55 6.26
N ASP A 164 -5.42 6.84 6.26
CA ASP A 164 -6.70 7.43 5.86
C ASP A 164 -6.76 7.77 4.35
N THR A 165 -6.04 7.03 3.50
CA THR A 165 -6.25 7.10 2.04
C THR A 165 -7.53 6.38 1.61
N ALA A 166 -8.14 5.59 2.50
CA ALA A 166 -9.39 4.86 2.25
C ALA A 166 -10.62 5.78 2.11
N LYS A 167 -10.64 6.97 2.73
CA LYS A 167 -11.84 7.85 2.72
C LYS A 167 -12.00 8.73 1.49
N ALA A 168 -10.99 8.87 0.63
CA ALA A 168 -11.13 9.65 -0.59
C ALA A 168 -11.86 8.88 -1.72
N VAL A 169 -12.05 7.56 -1.59
CA VAL A 169 -12.54 6.70 -2.68
C VAL A 169 -14.00 6.22 -2.47
N GLU A 170 -14.58 6.39 -1.29
CA GLU A 170 -16.00 6.02 -1.03
C GLU A 170 -17.01 6.90 -1.79
N GLY A 171 -16.54 7.89 -2.55
CA GLY A 171 -17.37 8.85 -3.26
C GLY A 171 -17.71 8.54 -4.71
N GLU A 172 -17.39 7.39 -5.34
CA GLU A 172 -17.77 7.26 -6.77
C GLU A 172 -17.87 5.85 -7.40
N THR A 173 -18.28 4.82 -6.65
CA THR A 173 -18.65 3.51 -7.24
C THR A 173 -20.03 3.52 -7.93
N ALA A 174 -20.51 4.67 -8.39
CA ALA A 174 -21.87 4.82 -8.91
C ALA A 174 -21.98 5.53 -10.27
N THR A 175 -21.02 5.46 -11.20
CA THR A 175 -21.31 5.72 -12.64
C THR A 175 -20.21 5.29 -13.61
N ALA A 176 -19.97 3.99 -13.77
CA ALA A 176 -19.15 3.50 -14.90
C ALA A 176 -19.73 2.23 -15.52
N ALA A 177 -21.00 2.28 -15.90
CA ALA A 177 -21.63 1.25 -16.73
C ALA A 177 -22.60 1.88 -17.74
N GLN A 178 -22.08 2.57 -18.75
CA GLN A 178 -22.67 2.65 -20.09
C GLN A 178 -21.85 3.58 -20.99
N LYS A 179 -21.03 2.99 -21.88
CA LYS A 179 -20.87 3.44 -23.27
C LYS A 179 -20.01 2.44 -24.05
N SER A 180 -20.67 1.40 -24.56
CA SER A 180 -20.20 0.64 -25.73
C SER A 180 -21.38 -0.09 -26.41
N LYS A 181 -22.18 0.67 -27.16
CA LYS A 181 -22.88 0.17 -28.36
C LYS A 181 -23.48 1.35 -29.13
N THR A 182 -23.69 1.14 -30.44
CA THR A 182 -24.14 2.07 -31.50
C THR A 182 -22.97 2.87 -32.09
N GLU A 183 -22.60 2.76 -33.37
CA GLU A 183 -23.07 2.02 -34.55
C GLU A 183 -21.88 1.89 -35.51
#